data_AF-A0A7W5Q2Y9-F1
#
_entry.id   AF-A0A7W5Q2Y9-F1
#
_cell.length_a   1.000
_cell.length_b   1.000
_cell.length_c   1.000
_cell.angle_alpha   90.00
_cell.angle_beta   90.00
_cell.angle_gamma   90.00
#
_symmetry.space_group_name_H-M   'P 1'
#
loop_
_entity.id
_entity.type
_entity.pdbx_description
1 polymer ?
#
loop_
_entity_poly.entity_id
_entity_poly.type
_entity_poly.pdbx_seq_one_letter_code
_entity_poly.pdbx_strand_id
1 'polypeptide(L)'
;MRAMHRVRVGVSLAALLIGCGLMSGCMSSPRYGTDKTAGEQLFDDISDIASVSAVTPKDKGVKYPNRPGLVLPAEKDRESLTAPQQSLASKDNPAWVESPEDARKRLADEADQNKNDVNYRSPLAQADSGRNRVTEAQQTAAYRAARQDQDGTYIDQRRYLIDPPQQYRQVSDQAALNDLGTPESKKEKQRKKDAEAAQQTSSWWKPFQ
;
A
#
# COMPACT_ATOMS: atom_id res chain seq x y z
N MET A 1 -61.28 -37.24 7.88
CA MET A 1 -61.05 -35.77 8.04
C MET A 1 -59.73 -35.40 8.74
N ARG A 2 -59.27 -36.11 9.78
CA ARG A 2 -58.02 -35.75 10.50
C ARG A 2 -56.73 -35.86 9.66
N ALA A 3 -56.65 -36.78 8.71
CA ALA A 3 -55.48 -36.94 7.84
C ALA A 3 -55.29 -35.76 6.87
N MET A 4 -56.37 -35.32 6.20
CA MET A 4 -56.32 -34.14 5.31
C MET A 4 -56.01 -32.85 6.06
N HIS A 5 -56.44 -32.72 7.32
CA HIS A 5 -56.05 -31.59 8.17
C HIS A 5 -54.55 -31.60 8.49
N ARG A 6 -53.96 -32.76 8.80
CA ARG A 6 -52.51 -32.87 9.06
C ARG A 6 -51.68 -32.56 7.81
N VAL A 7 -52.14 -33.02 6.64
CA VAL A 7 -51.48 -32.71 5.36
C VAL A 7 -51.60 -31.22 5.04
N ARG A 8 -52.79 -30.62 5.16
CA ARG A 8 -52.94 -29.16 4.94
C ARG A 8 -52.10 -28.34 5.91
N VAL A 9 -52.09 -28.69 7.20
CA VAL A 9 -51.28 -28.00 8.22
C VAL A 9 -49.79 -28.14 7.91
N GLY A 10 -49.32 -29.32 7.53
CA GLY A 10 -47.92 -29.54 7.15
C GLY A 10 -47.50 -28.74 5.92
N VAL A 11 -48.35 -28.70 4.88
CA VAL A 11 -48.09 -27.89 3.68
C VAL A 11 -48.08 -26.40 3.99
N SER A 12 -49.02 -25.90 4.81
CA SER A 12 -49.01 -24.49 5.22
C SER A 12 -47.81 -24.12 6.08
N LEU A 13 -47.33 -25.01 6.96
CA LEU A 13 -46.13 -24.77 7.76
C LEU A 13 -44.87 -24.69 6.88
N ALA A 14 -44.74 -25.60 5.92
CA ALA A 14 -43.61 -25.61 4.98
C ALA A 14 -43.60 -24.34 4.11
N ALA A 15 -44.76 -23.91 3.60
CA ALA A 15 -44.88 -22.69 2.82
C ALA A 15 -44.51 -21.43 3.64
N LEU A 16 -44.87 -21.39 4.92
CA LEU A 16 -44.55 -20.27 5.82
C LEU A 16 -43.05 -20.19 6.11
N LEU A 17 -42.39 -21.33 6.34
CA LEU A 17 -40.93 -21.38 6.54
C LEU A 17 -40.15 -20.94 5.29
N ILE A 18 -40.58 -21.37 4.10
CA ILE A 18 -39.96 -20.96 2.83
C ILE A 18 -40.18 -19.45 2.59
N GLY A 19 -41.40 -18.95 2.84
CA GLY A 19 -41.72 -17.53 2.71
C GLY A 19 -40.90 -16.64 3.67
N CYS A 20 -40.70 -17.07 4.91
CA CYS A 20 -39.85 -16.37 5.88
C CYS A 20 -38.36 -16.40 5.49
N GLY A 21 -37.86 -17.51 4.94
CA GLY A 21 -36.46 -17.65 4.51
C GLY A 21 -36.09 -16.78 3.31
N LEU A 22 -37.03 -16.54 2.40
CA LEU A 22 -36.82 -15.65 1.24
C LEU A 22 -36.83 -14.17 1.63
N MET A 23 -37.61 -13.79 2.66
CA MET A 23 -37.71 -12.42 3.17
C MET A 23 -36.57 -12.04 4.15
N SER A 24 -35.89 -13.01 4.78
CA SER A 24 -34.74 -12.77 5.66
C SER A 24 -33.40 -12.64 4.92
N GLY A 25 -33.39 -12.77 3.59
CA GLY A 25 -32.22 -12.63 2.72
C GLY A 25 -31.92 -11.20 2.24
N CYS A 26 -32.24 -10.16 3.03
CA CYS A 26 -31.96 -8.77 2.67
C CYS A 26 -30.46 -8.53 2.41
N MET A 27 -30.10 -8.54 1.13
CA MET A 27 -29.03 -7.82 0.42
C MET A 27 -27.67 -7.67 1.15
N SER A 28 -26.65 -8.30 0.56
CA SER A 28 -25.22 -8.31 0.94
C SER A 28 -24.88 -9.18 2.16
N SER A 29 -24.93 -10.50 2.00
CA SER A 29 -24.24 -11.37 2.95
C SER A 29 -22.72 -11.29 2.74
N PRO A 30 -21.93 -11.11 3.81
CA PRO A 30 -20.48 -10.96 3.72
C PRO A 30 -19.81 -12.20 3.10
N ARG A 31 -18.78 -11.96 2.29
CA ARG A 31 -17.85 -12.98 1.81
C ARG A 31 -16.69 -13.06 2.78
N TYR A 32 -16.73 -14.03 3.70
CA TYR A 32 -15.68 -14.21 4.72
C TYR A 32 -14.44 -14.88 4.13
N GLY A 33 -13.79 -14.22 3.17
CA GLY A 33 -12.55 -14.71 2.55
C GLY A 33 -12.73 -15.87 1.57
N THR A 34 -13.96 -16.19 1.18
CA THR A 34 -14.29 -17.14 0.11
C THR A 34 -14.96 -16.40 -1.04
N ASP A 35 -14.89 -16.94 -2.25
CA ASP A 35 -15.51 -16.32 -3.43
C ASP A 35 -17.06 -16.40 -3.41
N LYS A 36 -17.64 -17.06 -2.40
CA LYS A 36 -19.07 -17.31 -2.24
C LYS A 36 -19.66 -16.45 -1.12
N THR A 37 -20.93 -16.10 -1.29
CA THR A 37 -21.68 -15.37 -0.28
C THR A 37 -22.04 -16.28 0.90
N ALA A 38 -22.18 -15.76 2.13
CA ALA A 38 -22.46 -16.62 3.30
C ALA A 38 -23.74 -17.46 3.15
N GLY A 39 -24.76 -16.96 2.43
CA GLY A 39 -25.98 -17.72 2.13
C GLY A 39 -25.76 -18.83 1.10
N GLU A 40 -24.91 -18.58 0.11
CA GLU A 40 -24.55 -19.55 -0.93
C GLU A 40 -23.67 -20.68 -0.37
N GLN A 41 -22.74 -20.35 0.53
CA GLN A 41 -21.97 -21.35 1.27
C GLN A 41 -22.89 -22.21 2.16
N LEU A 42 -23.82 -21.59 2.89
CA LEU A 42 -24.75 -22.33 3.74
C LEU A 42 -25.67 -23.26 2.95
N PHE A 43 -26.15 -22.82 1.78
CA PHE A 43 -27.02 -23.64 0.94
C PHE A 43 -26.25 -24.84 0.35
N ASP A 44 -25.02 -24.62 -0.10
CA ASP A 44 -24.13 -25.70 -0.55
C ASP A 44 -23.85 -26.69 0.59
N ASP A 45 -23.52 -26.19 1.79
CA ASP A 45 -23.23 -27.04 2.95
C ASP A 45 -24.46 -27.88 3.37
N ILE A 46 -25.67 -27.30 3.35
CA ILE A 46 -26.91 -28.03 3.64
C ILE A 46 -27.25 -29.03 2.54
N SER A 47 -27.02 -28.68 1.28
CA SER A 47 -27.21 -29.57 0.13
C SER A 47 -26.28 -30.78 0.23
N ASP A 48 -25.02 -30.55 0.59
CA ASP A 48 -24.03 -31.61 0.79
C ASP A 48 -24.43 -32.51 1.98
N ILE A 49 -24.88 -31.94 3.10
CA ILE A 49 -25.37 -32.71 4.26
C ILE A 49 -26.62 -33.53 3.91
N ALA A 50 -27.53 -32.97 3.11
CA ALA A 50 -28.73 -33.67 2.66
C ALA A 50 -28.37 -34.80 1.68
N SER A 51 -27.39 -34.59 0.81
CA SER A 51 -26.88 -35.61 -0.13
C SER A 51 -26.20 -36.78 0.58
N VAL A 52 -25.50 -36.52 1.69
CA VAL A 52 -24.89 -37.55 2.56
C VAL A 52 -25.95 -38.36 3.30
N SER A 53 -27.11 -37.76 3.58
CA SER A 53 -28.19 -38.40 4.35
C SER A 53 -29.15 -39.23 3.48
N ALA A 54 -29.19 -39.00 2.16
CA ALA A 54 -30.23 -39.56 1.30
C ALA A 54 -29.90 -40.89 0.63
N VAL A 55 -28.64 -41.28 0.41
CA VAL A 55 -28.34 -42.54 -0.29
C VAL A 55 -27.03 -43.16 0.20
N THR A 56 -27.11 -44.42 0.60
CA THR A 56 -26.07 -45.46 0.82
C THR A 56 -25.38 -45.59 2.19
N PRO A 57 -25.34 -46.83 2.77
CA PRO A 57 -24.56 -47.13 3.96
C PRO A 57 -23.06 -46.99 3.67
N LYS A 58 -22.36 -46.32 4.59
CA LYS A 58 -20.97 -45.82 4.48
C LYS A 58 -19.87 -46.91 4.46
N ASP A 59 -20.23 -48.20 4.39
CA ASP A 59 -19.28 -49.32 4.51
C ASP A 59 -19.39 -50.39 3.40
N LYS A 60 -19.74 -49.99 2.17
CA LYS A 60 -19.54 -50.87 1.01
C LYS A 60 -18.19 -50.60 0.34
N GLY A 61 -17.12 -51.06 1.00
CA GLY A 61 -15.87 -51.40 0.34
C GLY A 61 -15.09 -50.23 -0.29
N VAL A 62 -14.94 -49.12 0.43
CA VAL A 62 -13.96 -48.09 0.04
C VAL A 62 -12.56 -48.68 0.26
N LYS A 63 -12.00 -49.28 -0.80
CA LYS A 63 -10.58 -49.62 -0.85
C LYS A 63 -9.82 -48.30 -0.92
N TYR A 64 -9.35 -47.84 0.25
CA TYR A 64 -8.32 -46.83 0.28
C TYR A 64 -7.08 -47.40 -0.41
N PRO A 65 -6.59 -46.81 -1.52
CA PRO A 65 -5.26 -47.15 -1.98
C PRO A 65 -4.30 -46.87 -0.84
N ASN A 66 -3.35 -47.77 -0.63
CA ASN A 66 -2.36 -47.58 0.42
C ASN A 66 -1.72 -46.21 0.20
N ARG A 67 -1.64 -45.40 1.26
CA ARG A 67 -1.07 -44.05 1.15
C ARG A 67 0.32 -44.22 0.55
N PRO A 68 0.69 -43.46 -0.50
CA PRO A 68 2.04 -43.51 -1.01
C PRO A 68 2.99 -43.27 0.16
N GLY A 69 3.99 -44.14 0.28
CA GLY A 69 4.97 -44.04 1.35
C GLY A 69 5.58 -42.64 1.38
N LEU A 70 5.93 -42.18 2.58
CA LEU A 70 6.59 -40.88 2.74
C LEU A 70 7.79 -40.83 1.79
N VAL A 71 7.85 -39.83 0.92
CA VAL A 71 8.99 -39.63 0.02
C VAL A 71 10.16 -39.24 0.90
N LEU A 72 10.99 -40.23 1.20
CA LEU A 72 12.16 -40.08 2.03
C LEU A 72 13.35 -39.85 1.09
N PRO A 73 14.33 -39.00 1.47
CA PRO A 73 15.58 -38.87 0.75
C PRO A 73 16.28 -40.24 0.62
N ALA A 74 17.15 -40.39 -0.39
CA ALA A 74 18.01 -41.56 -0.49
C ALA A 74 18.77 -41.77 0.83
N GLU A 75 19.09 -43.02 1.19
CA GLU A 75 19.66 -43.34 2.52
C GLU A 75 20.93 -42.53 2.84
N LYS A 76 21.72 -42.22 1.81
CA LYS A 76 22.90 -41.34 1.88
C LYS A 76 22.61 -39.88 2.26
N ASP A 77 21.41 -39.38 1.97
CA ASP A 77 20.99 -37.98 2.14
C ASP A 77 20.02 -37.80 3.34
N ARG A 78 19.65 -38.89 4.02
CA ARG A 78 18.74 -38.85 5.19
C ARG A 78 19.35 -38.17 6.40
N GLU A 79 20.67 -38.31 6.58
CA GLU A 79 21.41 -37.71 7.69
C GLU A 79 22.01 -36.34 7.31
N SER A 80 22.09 -36.03 6.01
CA SER A 80 22.58 -34.74 5.53
C SER A 80 21.47 -33.71 5.59
N LEU A 81 21.24 -33.16 6.78
CA LEU A 81 20.40 -31.97 6.93
C LEU A 81 21.01 -30.84 6.10
N THR A 82 20.19 -30.21 5.25
CA THR A 82 20.57 -28.98 4.57
C THR A 82 21.04 -27.97 5.61
N ALA A 83 22.19 -27.34 5.39
CA ALA A 83 22.72 -26.36 6.32
C ALA A 83 21.67 -25.28 6.61
N PRO A 84 21.56 -24.81 7.87
CA PRO A 84 20.62 -23.74 8.20
C PRO A 84 20.88 -22.52 7.32
N GLN A 85 19.79 -21.87 6.89
CA GLN A 85 19.90 -20.61 6.15
C GLN A 85 20.73 -19.62 6.97
N GLN A 86 21.77 -19.07 6.35
CA GLN A 86 22.62 -18.09 6.99
C GLN A 86 21.81 -16.80 7.23
N SER A 87 21.92 -16.24 8.43
CA SER A 87 21.25 -14.99 8.76
C SER A 87 21.77 -13.88 7.86
N LEU A 88 20.85 -13.18 7.18
CA LEU A 88 21.18 -11.98 6.39
C LEU A 88 21.68 -10.83 7.28
N ALA A 89 21.43 -10.89 8.59
CA ALA A 89 21.91 -9.96 9.59
C ALA A 89 23.24 -10.42 10.22
N SER A 90 24.17 -10.93 9.40
CA SER A 90 25.56 -11.18 9.82
C SER A 90 26.46 -10.02 9.41
N LYS A 91 27.52 -9.77 10.19
CA LYS A 91 28.59 -8.80 9.88
C LYS A 91 29.30 -9.15 8.55
N ASP A 92 29.24 -10.41 8.14
CA ASP A 92 29.86 -10.91 6.91
C ASP A 92 29.04 -10.62 5.64
N ASN A 93 27.82 -10.08 5.77
CA ASN A 93 26.98 -9.74 4.64
C ASN A 93 27.41 -8.38 4.04
N PRO A 94 27.95 -8.33 2.81
CA PRO A 94 28.38 -7.09 2.16
C PRO A 94 27.20 -6.15 1.84
N ALA A 95 25.97 -6.64 1.86
CA ALA A 95 24.76 -5.82 1.69
C ALA A 95 24.27 -5.19 3.02
N TRP A 96 24.84 -5.58 4.17
CA TRP A 96 24.48 -4.99 5.45
C TRP A 96 25.18 -3.64 5.65
N VAL A 97 24.43 -2.64 6.11
CA VAL A 97 24.96 -1.28 6.31
C VAL A 97 25.96 -1.31 7.48
N GLU A 98 27.17 -0.79 7.24
CA GLU A 98 28.20 -0.64 8.27
C GLU A 98 27.67 0.18 9.46
N SER A 99 28.06 -0.19 10.68
CA SER A 99 27.78 0.66 11.84
C SER A 99 28.52 2.00 11.70
N PRO A 100 27.99 3.12 12.22
CA PRO A 100 28.65 4.42 12.09
C PRO A 100 30.09 4.43 12.65
N GLU A 101 30.35 3.70 13.75
CA GLU A 101 31.69 3.64 14.33
C GLU A 101 32.65 2.76 13.52
N ASP A 102 32.17 1.64 12.95
CA ASP A 102 32.98 0.81 12.06
C ASP A 102 33.35 1.60 10.78
N ALA A 103 32.39 2.34 10.21
CA ALA A 103 32.64 3.20 9.06
C ALA A 103 33.66 4.30 9.37
N ARG A 104 33.57 4.93 10.55
CA ARG A 104 34.55 5.94 10.99
C ARG A 104 35.95 5.34 11.15
N LYS A 105 36.06 4.17 11.76
CA LYS A 105 37.33 3.47 11.91
C LYS A 105 37.94 3.12 10.56
N ARG A 106 37.15 2.55 9.65
CA ARG A 106 37.59 2.24 8.28
C ARG A 106 38.11 3.49 7.57
N LEU A 107 37.39 4.61 7.66
CA LEU A 107 37.80 5.86 7.02
C LEU A 107 39.07 6.46 7.65
N ALA A 108 39.27 6.29 8.96
CA ALA A 108 40.51 6.69 9.62
C ALA A 108 41.68 5.81 9.16
N ASP A 109 41.49 4.49 9.15
CA ASP A 109 42.50 3.53 8.67
C ASP A 109 42.86 3.77 7.19
N GLU A 110 41.86 4.06 6.35
CA GLU A 110 42.04 4.42 4.93
C GLU A 110 42.84 5.73 4.78
N ALA A 111 42.58 6.74 5.62
CA ALA A 111 43.34 7.98 5.61
C ALA A 111 44.79 7.79 6.07
N ASP A 112 45.03 6.94 7.08
CA ASP A 112 46.37 6.61 7.55
C ASP A 112 47.18 5.84 6.50
N GLN A 113 46.56 4.89 5.80
CA GLN A 113 47.19 4.14 4.70
C GLN A 113 47.58 5.05 3.52
N ASN A 114 46.72 6.02 3.19
CA ASN A 114 46.94 6.94 2.08
C ASN A 114 47.63 8.26 2.48
N LYS A 115 48.22 8.32 3.69
CA LYS A 115 48.84 9.54 4.23
C LYS A 115 49.92 10.17 3.34
N ASN A 116 50.60 9.36 2.54
CA ASN A 116 51.69 9.81 1.67
C ASN A 116 51.27 9.98 0.20
N ASP A 117 50.01 9.72 -0.16
CA ASP A 117 49.49 9.95 -1.50
C ASP A 117 48.96 11.38 -1.64
N VAL A 118 49.60 12.17 -2.50
CA VAL A 118 49.24 13.57 -2.78
C VAL A 118 47.92 13.69 -3.54
N ASN A 119 47.52 12.64 -4.28
CA ASN A 119 46.29 12.63 -5.07
C ASN A 119 45.09 12.06 -4.31
N TYR A 120 45.32 11.42 -3.16
CA TYR A 120 44.25 10.84 -2.36
C TYR A 120 43.34 11.93 -1.76
N ARG A 121 42.02 11.71 -1.89
CA ARG A 121 41.00 12.56 -1.27
C ARG A 121 40.05 11.68 -0.48
N SER A 122 40.00 11.89 0.84
CA SER A 122 39.12 11.10 1.69
C SER A 122 37.65 11.32 1.30
N PRO A 123 36.82 10.27 1.36
CA PRO A 123 35.37 10.39 1.16
C PRO A 123 34.74 11.40 2.14
N LEU A 124 35.30 11.54 3.35
CA LEU A 124 34.90 12.54 4.35
C LEU A 124 35.09 13.97 3.83
N ALA A 125 36.22 14.26 3.19
CA ALA A 125 36.48 15.56 2.60
C ALA A 125 35.62 15.81 1.34
N GLN A 126 35.22 14.76 0.63
CA GLN A 126 34.29 14.87 -0.49
C GLN A 126 32.85 15.13 -0.04
N ALA A 127 32.43 14.56 1.09
CA ALA A 127 31.09 14.78 1.65
C ALA A 127 30.85 16.26 2.00
N ASP A 128 31.86 16.92 2.59
CA ASP A 128 31.84 18.36 2.91
C ASP A 128 32.24 19.26 1.73
N SER A 129 32.66 18.66 0.61
CA SER A 129 33.02 19.46 -0.57
C SER A 129 31.78 20.15 -1.13
N GLY A 130 31.94 21.43 -1.52
CA GLY A 130 30.88 22.24 -2.13
C GLY A 130 30.24 21.62 -3.38
N ARG A 131 30.76 20.49 -3.88
CA ARG A 131 30.20 19.68 -4.96
C ARG A 131 28.86 19.04 -4.60
N ASN A 132 28.60 18.81 -3.31
CA ASN A 132 27.31 18.34 -2.79
C ASN A 132 26.38 19.48 -2.36
N ARG A 133 26.78 20.76 -2.55
CA ARG A 133 25.86 21.88 -2.30
C ARG A 133 24.83 21.91 -3.42
N VAL A 134 23.67 21.33 -3.11
CA VAL A 134 22.48 21.38 -3.96
C VAL A 134 22.12 22.85 -4.15
N THR A 135 22.06 23.30 -5.40
CA THR A 135 21.69 24.70 -5.70
C THR A 135 20.25 24.97 -5.29
N GLU A 136 19.89 26.22 -5.00
CA GLU A 136 18.51 26.59 -4.63
C GLU A 136 17.48 26.11 -5.67
N ALA A 137 17.84 26.15 -6.95
CA ALA A 137 17.02 25.64 -8.05
C ALA A 137 16.79 24.12 -7.96
N GLN A 138 17.83 23.35 -7.66
CA GLN A 138 17.73 21.90 -7.48
C GLN A 138 16.94 21.55 -6.21
N GLN A 139 17.13 22.28 -5.11
CA GLN A 139 16.34 22.10 -3.88
C GLN A 139 14.85 22.36 -4.15
N THR A 140 14.55 23.43 -4.87
CA THR A 140 13.18 23.79 -5.24
C THR A 140 12.56 22.74 -6.17
N ALA A 141 13.34 22.22 -7.13
CA ALA A 141 12.88 21.15 -8.02
C ALA A 141 12.60 19.85 -7.25
N ALA A 142 13.49 19.44 -6.35
CA ALA A 142 13.30 18.27 -5.50
C ALA A 142 12.08 18.42 -4.58
N TYR A 143 11.87 19.60 -3.99
CA TYR A 143 10.69 19.90 -3.19
C TYR A 143 9.40 19.77 -4.00
N ARG A 144 9.37 20.33 -5.22
CA ARG A 144 8.19 20.22 -6.10
C ARG A 144 7.91 18.78 -6.51
N ALA A 145 8.94 18.00 -6.85
CA ALA A 145 8.80 16.59 -7.18
C ALA A 145 8.24 15.79 -5.99
N ALA A 146 8.83 15.96 -4.79
CA ALA A 146 8.34 15.31 -3.58
C ALA A 146 6.89 15.70 -3.24
N ARG A 147 6.49 16.95 -3.54
CA ARG A 147 5.12 17.40 -3.35
C ARG A 147 4.16 16.75 -4.35
N GLN A 148 4.55 16.64 -5.62
CA GLN A 148 3.76 15.93 -6.64
C GLN A 148 3.56 14.45 -6.28
N ASP A 149 4.61 13.80 -5.79
CA ASP A 149 4.53 12.41 -5.33
C ASP A 149 3.57 12.27 -4.13
N GLN A 150 3.58 13.22 -3.20
CA GLN A 150 2.64 13.24 -2.09
C GLN A 150 1.19 13.48 -2.53
N ASP A 151 0.99 14.42 -3.46
CA ASP A 151 -0.35 14.81 -3.94
C ASP A 151 -1.03 13.67 -4.73
N GLY A 152 -0.27 12.80 -5.42
CA GLY A 152 -0.81 11.70 -6.23
C GLY A 152 -1.07 10.37 -5.50
N THR A 153 -0.54 10.17 -4.29
CA THR A 153 -0.45 8.82 -3.70
C THR A 153 -1.63 8.45 -2.80
N TYR A 154 -2.47 9.41 -2.35
CA TYR A 154 -3.39 9.15 -1.22
C TYR A 154 -4.85 9.60 -1.39
N ILE A 155 -5.26 9.98 -2.61
CA ILE A 155 -6.61 10.53 -2.81
C ILE A 155 -7.68 9.43 -2.84
N ASP A 156 -7.41 8.23 -3.37
CA ASP A 156 -8.48 7.24 -3.59
C ASP A 156 -8.63 6.18 -2.48
N GLN A 157 -7.65 5.96 -1.61
CA GLN A 157 -7.69 4.88 -0.59
C GLN A 157 -7.42 5.36 0.84
N ARG A 158 -8.08 4.74 1.82
CA ARG A 158 -7.86 5.03 3.25
C ARG A 158 -6.52 4.44 3.69
N ARG A 159 -5.67 5.25 4.33
CA ARG A 159 -4.38 4.78 4.86
C ARG A 159 -4.53 4.05 6.20
N TYR A 160 -5.45 4.51 7.03
CA TYR A 160 -5.71 3.95 8.35
C TYR A 160 -7.21 3.68 8.56
N LEU A 161 -7.55 2.86 9.55
CA LEU A 161 -8.95 2.55 9.87
C LEU A 161 -9.65 3.72 10.59
N ILE A 162 -8.89 4.60 11.24
CA ILE A 162 -9.35 5.83 11.89
C ILE A 162 -9.60 6.99 10.91
N ASP A 163 -9.15 6.82 9.67
CA ASP A 163 -9.15 7.85 8.67
C ASP A 163 -10.57 8.02 8.10
N PRO A 164 -11.16 9.24 8.05
CA PRO A 164 -12.55 9.43 7.62
C PRO A 164 -12.82 8.91 6.20
N PRO A 165 -14.07 8.50 5.89
CA PRO A 165 -14.47 8.02 4.57
C PRO A 165 -14.10 8.98 3.45
N GLN A 166 -13.81 8.42 2.27
CA GLN A 166 -13.48 9.21 1.06
C GLN A 166 -14.52 10.28 0.76
N GLN A 167 -15.80 9.96 1.00
CA GLN A 167 -16.95 10.86 0.87
C GLN A 167 -16.79 12.18 1.63
N TYR A 168 -16.07 12.20 2.75
CA TYR A 168 -15.83 13.40 3.57
C TYR A 168 -14.48 14.06 3.28
N ARG A 169 -13.62 13.47 2.45
CA ARG A 169 -12.33 14.03 2.02
C ARG A 169 -12.42 14.73 0.67
N GLN A 170 -13.39 14.37 -0.16
CA GLN A 170 -13.55 14.97 -1.46
C GLN A 170 -13.87 16.45 -1.30
N VAL A 171 -13.00 17.28 -1.88
CA VAL A 171 -13.21 18.72 -1.92
C VAL A 171 -14.02 19.01 -3.17
N SER A 172 -15.02 19.89 -3.07
CA SER A 172 -15.97 20.16 -4.16
C SER A 172 -15.31 20.71 -5.42
N ASP A 173 -14.14 21.34 -5.29
CA ASP A 173 -13.32 21.80 -6.41
C ASP A 173 -11.83 21.51 -6.13
N GLN A 174 -11.28 20.48 -6.78
CA GLN A 174 -9.88 20.10 -6.65
C GLN A 174 -8.93 21.14 -7.27
N ALA A 175 -9.41 21.93 -8.24
CA ALA A 175 -8.59 22.97 -8.88
C ALA A 175 -8.33 24.14 -7.91
N ALA A 176 -9.27 24.44 -7.02
CA ALA A 176 -9.11 25.46 -5.99
C ALA A 176 -8.02 25.14 -4.95
N LEU A 177 -7.75 23.84 -4.67
CA LEU A 177 -6.63 23.47 -3.77
C LEU A 177 -5.25 23.74 -4.38
N ASN A 178 -5.17 23.72 -5.70
CA ASN A 178 -3.93 23.92 -6.44
C ASN A 178 -3.75 25.39 -6.88
N ASP A 179 -4.71 26.27 -6.57
CA ASP A 179 -4.58 27.70 -6.80
C ASP A 179 -3.65 28.33 -5.76
N LEU A 180 -2.37 28.38 -6.10
CA LEU A 180 -1.32 29.01 -5.30
C LEU A 180 -1.38 30.56 -5.37
N GLY A 181 -2.36 31.11 -6.10
CA GLY A 181 -2.48 32.54 -6.36
C GLY A 181 -1.32 33.12 -7.16
N THR A 182 -1.27 34.45 -7.27
CA THR A 182 -0.14 35.14 -7.92
C THR A 182 1.08 35.16 -6.99
N PRO A 183 2.25 34.65 -7.43
CA PRO A 183 3.47 34.66 -6.63
C PRO A 183 3.91 36.09 -6.31
N GLU A 184 4.50 36.29 -5.12
CA GLU A 184 4.92 37.61 -4.61
C GLU A 184 5.87 38.34 -5.56
N SER A 185 6.74 37.61 -6.27
CA SER A 185 7.64 38.20 -7.28
C SER A 185 6.89 38.83 -8.47
N LYS A 186 5.74 38.26 -8.86
CA LYS A 186 4.87 38.87 -9.89
C LYS A 186 4.15 40.09 -9.33
N LYS A 187 3.67 40.04 -8.09
CA LYS A 187 3.04 41.20 -7.43
C LYS A 187 4.02 42.35 -7.25
N GLU A 188 5.27 42.07 -6.91
CA GLU A 188 6.33 43.07 -6.78
C GLU A 188 6.65 43.73 -8.14
N LYS A 189 6.80 42.92 -9.20
CA LYS A 189 6.96 43.45 -10.56
C LYS A 189 5.78 44.33 -10.99
N GLN A 190 4.56 43.93 -10.66
CA GLN A 190 3.36 44.71 -10.93
C GLN A 190 3.40 46.04 -10.18
N ARG A 191 3.63 46.02 -8.85
CA ARG A 191 3.75 47.24 -8.02
C ARG A 191 4.81 48.20 -8.54
N LYS A 192 5.96 47.67 -8.98
CA LYS A 192 7.03 48.49 -9.57
C LYS A 192 6.61 49.11 -10.89
N LYS A 193 5.97 48.34 -11.78
CA LYS A 193 5.44 48.84 -13.06
C LYS A 193 4.37 49.90 -12.85
N ASP A 194 3.47 49.70 -11.88
CA ASP A 194 2.41 50.64 -11.55
C ASP A 194 2.97 51.93 -10.92
N ALA A 195 4.01 51.82 -10.07
CA ALA A 195 4.73 52.96 -9.53
C ALA A 195 5.48 53.76 -10.62
N GLU A 196 6.12 53.07 -11.56
CA GLU A 196 6.79 53.70 -12.70
C GLU A 196 5.78 54.37 -13.64
N ALA A 197 4.64 53.73 -13.92
CA ALA A 197 3.55 54.32 -14.69
C ALA A 197 2.93 55.54 -13.99
N ALA A 198 2.81 55.52 -12.66
CA ALA A 198 2.36 56.67 -11.87
C ALA A 198 3.38 57.81 -11.83
N GLN A 199 4.67 57.52 -11.93
CA GLN A 199 5.75 58.51 -12.04
C GLN A 199 5.88 59.08 -13.46
N GLN A 200 5.49 58.31 -14.49
CA GLN A 200 5.37 58.74 -15.88
C GLN A 200 4.14 59.65 -16.08
N THR A 201 3.99 60.68 -15.24
CA THR A 201 3.09 61.81 -15.55
C THR A 201 3.70 62.59 -16.72
N SER A 202 3.02 62.51 -17.86
CA SER A 202 3.44 63.02 -19.16
C SER A 202 3.88 64.50 -19.12
N SER A 203 5.19 64.74 -19.21
CA SER A 203 5.78 66.07 -19.39
C SER A 203 5.76 66.56 -20.84
N TRP A 204 5.15 65.81 -21.76
CA TRP A 204 5.12 66.09 -23.21
C TRP A 204 4.62 67.51 -23.55
N TRP A 205 3.70 68.09 -22.78
CA TRP A 205 3.05 69.38 -23.08
C TRP A 205 3.55 70.58 -22.24
N LYS A 206 4.79 70.61 -21.73
CA LYS A 206 5.30 71.84 -21.07
C LYS A 206 6.23 72.66 -21.98
N PRO A 207 5.73 73.60 -22.81
CA PRO A 207 6.58 74.42 -23.67
C PRO A 207 7.23 75.64 -22.98
N PHE A 208 7.00 75.89 -21.69
CA PHE A 208 7.66 77.01 -20.97
C PHE A 208 7.95 76.65 -19.50
N GLN A 209 9.18 76.19 -19.23
CA GLN A 209 9.87 76.26 -17.95
C GLN A 209 11.33 76.59 -18.20
#